data_AF-X1FU55-F1
#
_entry.id   AF-X1FU55-F1
#
_cell.length_a   1.000
_cell.length_b   1.000
_cell.length_c   1.000
_cell.angle_alpha   90.00
_cell.angle_beta   90.00
_cell.angle_gamma   90.00
#
_symmetry.space_group_name_H-M   'P 1'
#
loop_
_entity.id
_entity.type
_entity.pdbx_description
1 polymer ?
#
loop_
_entity_poly.entity_id
_entity_poly.type
_entity_poly.pdbx_seq_one_letter_code
_entity_poly.pdbx_strand_id
1 'polypeptide(L)' 'RRAAEEGEMTDEQFEFVMAVDRYKRANNRPFPTLTEILEVIQALGYRKID' A
#
# COMPACT_ATOMS: atom_id res chain seq x y z
N ARG A 1 6.46 16.14 4.13
CA ARG A 1 7.69 15.98 3.30
C ARG A 1 8.83 15.79 4.28
N ARG A 2 9.56 14.68 4.41
CA ARG A 2 9.67 13.41 3.68
C ARG A 2 10.18 12.40 4.74
N ALA A 3 9.32 11.52 5.26
CA ALA A 3 9.80 10.35 6.02
C ALA A 3 10.37 9.29 5.04
N ALA A 4 9.93 9.32 3.78
CA ALA A 4 10.42 8.46 2.71
C ALA A 4 11.87 8.75 2.27
N GLU A 5 12.51 9.83 2.74
CA GLU A 5 13.90 10.15 2.39
C GLU A 5 14.92 9.76 3.46
N GLU A 6 14.48 9.41 4.68
CA GLU A 6 15.37 9.09 5.80
C GLU A 6 15.48 7.59 6.11
N GLY A 7 14.84 6.72 5.31
CA GLY A 7 15.07 5.28 5.35
C GLY A 7 14.38 4.52 6.48
N GLU A 8 13.68 5.19 7.39
CA GLU A 8 12.89 4.54 8.44
C GLU A 8 11.40 4.61 8.09
N MET A 9 10.90 3.54 7.47
CA MET A 9 9.46 3.30 7.37
C MET A 9 8.92 2.88 8.74
N THR A 10 7.72 3.32 9.09
CA THR A 10 6.99 2.67 10.18
C THR A 10 6.64 1.23 9.78
N ASP A 11 6.41 0.35 10.76
CA ASP A 11 5.96 -1.03 10.49
C ASP A 11 4.72 -1.04 9.59
N GLU A 12 3.78 -0.14 9.85
CA GLU A 12 2.56 0.05 9.06
C GLU A 12 2.86 0.46 7.60
N GLN A 13 3.79 1.39 7.38
CA GLN A 13 4.21 1.79 6.04
C GLN A 13 4.88 0.64 5.30
N PHE A 14 5.72 -0.13 5.99
CA PHE A 14 6.35 -1.32 5.43
C PHE A 14 5.32 -2.39 5.04
N GLU A 15 4.36 -2.68 5.92
CA GLU A 15 3.27 -3.61 5.64
C GLU A 15 2.43 -3.18 4.43
N PHE A 16 2.10 -1.89 4.33
CA PHE A 16 1.39 -1.34 3.18
C PHE A 16 2.18 -1.53 1.87
N VAL A 17 3.47 -1.19 1.85
CA VAL A 17 4.35 -1.37 0.67
C VAL A 17 4.41 -2.84 0.27
N MET A 18 4.56 -3.75 1.24
CA MET A 18 4.58 -5.19 0.99
C MET A 18 3.25 -5.72 0.46
N ALA A 19 2.12 -5.18 0.93
CA ALA A 19 0.80 -5.54 0.42
C ALA A 19 0.61 -5.10 -1.03
N VAL A 20 1.06 -3.88 -1.38
CA VAL A 20 1.04 -3.39 -2.76
C VAL A 20 1.95 -4.24 -3.65
N ASP A 21 3.16 -4.60 -3.20
CA ASP A 21 4.05 -5.48 -3.98
C ASP A 21 3.42 -6.86 -4.24
N ARG A 22 2.77 -7.46 -3.22
CA ARG A 22 2.01 -8.71 -3.39
C ARG A 22 0.89 -8.55 -4.42
N TYR A 23 0.11 -7.47 -4.35
CA TYR A 23 -0.94 -7.19 -5.33
C TYR A 23 -0.38 -7.10 -6.76
N LYS A 24 0.73 -6.36 -6.94
CA LYS A 24 1.38 -6.19 -8.24
C LYS A 24 1.79 -7.53 -8.85
N ARG A 25 2.41 -8.42 -8.05
CA ARG A 25 2.89 -9.74 -8.51
C ARG A 25 1.74 -10.68 -8.81
N ALA A 26 0.73 -10.74 -7.94
CA ALA A 26 -0.41 -11.62 -8.11
C ALA A 26 -1.26 -11.29 -9.35
N ASN A 27 -1.33 -10.01 -9.71
CA ASN A 27 -2.18 -9.52 -10.81
C ASN A 27 -1.39 -9.15 -12.08
N ASN A 28 -0.07 -9.41 -12.13
CA ASN A 28 0.81 -8.94 -13.21
C ASN A 28 0.62 -7.44 -13.53
N ARG A 29 0.48 -6.63 -12.47
CA ARG A 29 0.10 -5.22 -12.55
C ARG A 29 1.22 -4.34 -12.00
N PRO A 30 2.23 -3.93 -12.79
CA PRO A 30 3.37 -3.16 -12.29
C PRO A 30 2.97 -1.77 -11.78
N PHE A 31 1.88 -1.20 -12.30
CA PHE A 31 1.34 0.11 -11.92
C PHE A 31 -0.16 -0.01 -11.60
N PRO A 32 -0.52 -0.33 -10.35
CA PRO A 32 -1.91 -0.35 -9.92
C PRO A 32 -2.55 1.05 -10.03
N THR A 33 -3.83 1.12 -10.38
CA THR A 33 -4.63 2.34 -10.34
C THR A 33 -4.94 2.74 -8.90
N LEU A 34 -5.42 3.96 -8.68
CA LEU A 34 -5.86 4.40 -7.34
C LEU A 34 -7.05 3.58 -6.82
N THR A 35 -7.89 3.02 -7.69
CA THR A 35 -8.98 2.13 -7.29
C THR A 35 -8.46 0.77 -6.83
N GLU A 36 -7.44 0.22 -7.50
CA GLU A 36 -6.79 -1.02 -7.06
C GLU A 36 -6.02 -0.81 -5.74
N ILE A 37 -5.40 0.36 -5.55
CA ILE A 37 -4.78 0.71 -4.26
C ILE A 37 -5.85 0.85 -3.16
N LEU A 38 -7.03 1.39 -3.47
CA LEU A 38 -8.15 1.46 -2.53
C LEU A 38 -8.58 0.06 -2.07
N GLU A 39 -8.60 -0.92 -2.97
CA GLU A 39 -8.89 -2.32 -2.62
C GLU A 39 -7.82 -2.91 -1.69
N VAL A 40 -6.54 -2.63 -1.93
CA VAL A 40 -5.43 -3.08 -1.06
C VAL A 40 -5.57 -2.53 0.36
N ILE A 41 -5.82 -1.22 0.52
CA ILE A 41 -5.98 -0.64 1.87
C ILE A 41 -7.24 -1.16 2.57
N GLN A 42 -8.34 -1.39 1.83
CA GLN A 42 -9.53 -2.01 2.41
C GLN A 42 -9.24 -3.44 2.89
N ALA A 43 -8.46 -4.22 2.14
CA ALA A 43 -8.06 -5.57 2.52
C ALA A 43 -7.12 -5.60 3.74
N LEU A 44 -6.32 -4.56 3.95
CA LEU A 44 -5.51 -4.36 5.16
C LEU A 44 -6.33 -3.93 6.39
N GLY A 45 -7.64 -3.68 6.22
CA GLY A 45 -8.54 -3.31 7.32
C GLY A 45 -8.69 -1.80 7.52
N TYR A 46 -8.11 -0.96 6.67
CA TYR A 46 -8.39 0.49 6.70
C TYR A 46 -9.84 0.76 6.34
N ARG A 47 -10.47 1.65 7.11
CA ARG A 47 -11.87 2.04 6.93
C ARG A 47 -11.97 3.56 6.83
N LYS A 48 -12.84 4.02 5.95
CA LYS A 48 -13.27 5.41 5.94
C LYS A 48 -14.05 5.68 7.24
N ILE A 49 -13.66 6.72 7.96
CA ILE A 49 -14.41 7.27 9.09
C ILE A 49 -15.10 8.54 8.57
N ASP A 50 -16.41 8.63 8.79
CA ASP A 50 -17.22 9.80 8.42
C ASP A 50 -17.28 10.82 9.56
#